data_AF-A0A0P8C815-F1
#
_entry.id   AF-A0A0P8C815-F1
#
_cell.length_a   1.000
_cell.length_b   1.000
_cell.length_c   1.000
_cell.angle_alpha   90.00
_cell.angle_beta   90.00
_cell.angle_gamma   90.00
#
_symmetry.space_group_name_H-M   'P 1'
#
loop_
_entity.id
_entity.type
_entity.pdbx_description
1 polymer ?
#
loop_
_entity_poly.entity_id
_entity_poly.type
_entity_poly.pdbx_seq_one_letter_code
_entity_poly.pdbx_strand_id
1 'polypeptide(L)'
;MAVAFGLGPLPGTLGLAIYSVGYLSKLYYEAFEAVDQEVIGAVRATGISRLKEIRFVIIPESMNHILSQLFFMFEYNVRSSAILGFVGAGGIGFYMMNYIQLFQYQRLTTAILLTLAVVLIIDFISARIRDKFLTQMPY
;
A
#
# COMPACT_ATOMS: atom_id res chain seq x y z
N MET A 1 -14.88 14.88 -3.34
CA MET A 1 -15.21 14.34 -2.01
C MET A 1 -15.72 15.41 -1.05
N ALA A 2 -15.02 16.52 -0.84
CA ALA A 2 -15.48 17.59 0.06
C ALA A 2 -16.84 18.21 -0.35
N VAL A 3 -17.11 18.37 -1.65
CA VAL A 3 -18.40 18.87 -2.16
C VAL A 3 -19.55 17.88 -1.93
N ALA A 4 -19.26 16.58 -1.87
CA ALA A 4 -20.28 15.53 -1.71
C ALA A 4 -20.53 15.12 -0.25
N PHE A 5 -19.50 15.21 0.62
CA PHE A 5 -19.55 14.71 2.00
C PHE A 5 -19.19 15.78 3.06
N GLY A 6 -18.99 17.04 2.66
CA GLY A 6 -18.58 18.12 3.57
C GLY A 6 -17.09 18.09 3.91
N LEU A 7 -16.67 18.90 4.89
CA LEU A 7 -15.33 18.87 5.48
C LEU A 7 -15.33 17.89 6.66
N GLY A 8 -14.36 16.96 6.69
CA GLY A 8 -14.22 16.02 7.81
C GLY A 8 -13.37 14.78 7.47
N PRO A 9 -13.20 13.86 8.44
CA PRO A 9 -12.33 12.68 8.30
C PRO A 9 -12.69 11.77 7.12
N LEU A 10 -13.98 11.63 6.85
CA LEU A 10 -14.52 10.70 5.87
C LEU A 10 -14.11 11.05 4.42
N PRO A 11 -14.32 12.28 3.91
CA PRO A 11 -13.89 12.66 2.56
C PRO A 11 -12.37 12.56 2.33
N GLY A 12 -11.57 12.84 3.35
CA GLY A 12 -10.11 12.70 3.28
C GLY A 12 -9.66 11.24 3.23
N THR A 13 -10.23 10.40 4.09
CA THR A 13 -9.97 8.94 4.08
C THR A 13 -10.40 8.31 2.76
N LEU A 14 -11.58 8.68 2.23
CA LEU A 14 -12.05 8.21 0.93
C LEU A 14 -11.17 8.68 -0.23
N GLY A 15 -10.70 9.93 -0.19
CA GLY A 15 -9.75 10.44 -1.18
C GLY A 15 -8.46 9.61 -1.20
N LEU A 16 -7.92 9.29 -0.03
CA LEU A 16 -6.72 8.45 0.11
C LEU A 16 -6.98 7.01 -0.36
N ALA A 17 -8.14 6.44 -0.03
CA ALA A 17 -8.52 5.10 -0.45
C ALA A 17 -8.64 4.99 -1.98
N ILE A 18 -9.35 5.95 -2.61
CA ILE A 18 -9.52 5.98 -4.07
C ILE A 18 -8.16 6.15 -4.77
N TYR A 19 -7.31 7.05 -4.26
CA TYR A 19 -5.95 7.21 -4.76
C TYR A 19 -5.18 5.89 -4.68
N SER A 20 -5.21 5.22 -3.53
CA SER A 20 -4.51 3.95 -3.30
C SER A 20 -4.97 2.86 -4.25
N VAL A 21 -6.29 2.69 -4.40
CA VAL A 21 -6.87 1.68 -5.29
C VAL A 21 -6.48 1.98 -6.74
N GLY A 22 -6.60 3.24 -7.18
CA GLY A 22 -6.25 3.63 -8.54
C GLY A 22 -4.77 3.40 -8.85
N TYR A 23 -3.89 3.77 -7.91
CA TYR A 23 -2.46 3.57 -8.04
C TYR A 23 -2.09 2.08 -8.09
N LEU A 24 -2.58 1.28 -7.14
CA LEU A 24 -2.34 -0.17 -7.11
C LEU A 24 -2.88 -0.88 -8.35
N SER A 25 -4.06 -0.49 -8.86
CA SER A 25 -4.64 -1.10 -10.05
C SER A 25 -3.72 -1.00 -11.26
N LYS A 26 -3.11 0.18 -11.47
CA LYS A 26 -2.16 0.40 -12.56
C LYS A 26 -0.92 -0.49 -12.40
N LEU A 27 -0.35 -0.54 -11.21
CA LEU A 27 0.86 -1.31 -10.94
C LEU A 27 0.65 -2.82 -11.02
N TYR A 28 -0.51 -3.30 -10.58
CA TYR A 28 -0.86 -4.71 -10.75
C TYR A 28 -1.07 -5.06 -12.22
N TYR A 29 -1.66 -4.16 -13.01
CA TYR A 29 -1.75 -4.33 -14.45
C TYR A 29 -0.36 -4.42 -15.09
N GLU A 30 0.55 -3.50 -14.77
CA GLU A 30 1.94 -3.53 -15.26
C GLU A 30 2.67 -4.82 -14.83
N ALA A 31 2.46 -5.29 -13.60
CA ALA A 31 3.04 -6.53 -13.10
C ALA A 31 2.53 -7.76 -13.85
N PHE A 32 1.23 -7.83 -14.16
CA PHE A 32 0.66 -8.94 -14.92
C PHE A 32 1.08 -8.91 -16.39
N GLU A 33 1.28 -7.73 -16.98
CA GLU A 33 1.75 -7.60 -18.37
C GLU A 33 3.24 -7.96 -18.50
N ALA A 34 4.02 -7.82 -17.43
CA ALA A 34 5.43 -8.19 -17.39
C ALA A 34 5.70 -9.71 -17.32
N VAL A 35 4.66 -10.53 -17.15
CA VAL A 35 4.77 -12.00 -17.13
C VAL A 35 5.20 -12.53 -18.49
N ASP A 36 6.12 -13.51 -18.48
CA ASP A 36 6.67 -14.10 -19.70
C ASP A 36 5.57 -14.78 -20.55
N GLN A 37 5.42 -14.29 -21.77
CA GLN A 37 4.44 -14.81 -22.73
C GLN A 37 4.79 -16.22 -23.21
N GLU A 38 6.06 -16.61 -23.19
CA GLU A 38 6.50 -17.97 -23.54
C GLU A 38 6.02 -18.98 -22.49
N VAL A 39 6.13 -18.64 -21.20
CA VAL A 39 5.61 -19.44 -20.09
C VAL A 39 4.08 -19.59 -20.19
N ILE A 40 3.37 -18.48 -20.44
CA ILE A 40 1.91 -18.51 -20.65
C ILE A 40 1.55 -19.40 -21.86
N GLY A 41 2.27 -19.27 -22.97
CA GLY A 41 2.04 -20.04 -24.20
C GLY A 41 2.24 -21.55 -23.99
N ALA A 42 3.30 -21.93 -23.28
CA ALA A 42 3.61 -23.32 -22.96
C ALA A 42 2.52 -23.96 -22.06
N VAL A 43 2.08 -23.25 -21.02
CA VAL A 43 1.02 -23.74 -20.11
C VAL A 43 -0.34 -23.80 -20.84
N ARG A 44 -0.59 -22.87 -21.77
CA ARG A 44 -1.81 -22.90 -22.59
C ARG A 44 -1.84 -24.10 -23.54
N ALA A 45 -0.70 -24.54 -24.06
CA ALA A 45 -0.58 -25.71 -24.92
C ALA A 45 -0.98 -27.03 -24.22
N THR A 46 -0.96 -27.09 -22.89
CA THR A 46 -1.41 -28.27 -22.12
C THR A 46 -2.93 -28.36 -21.98
N GLY A 47 -3.70 -27.44 -22.58
CA GLY A 47 -5.17 -27.43 -22.52
C GLY A 47 -5.75 -26.85 -21.22
N ILE A 48 -4.98 -26.05 -20.48
CA ILE A 48 -5.46 -25.37 -19.28
C ILE A 48 -6.56 -24.35 -19.62
N SER A 49 -7.54 -24.16 -18.73
CA SER A 49 -8.55 -23.11 -18.89
C SER A 49 -8.01 -21.75 -18.43
N ARG A 50 -8.48 -20.65 -19.04
CA ARG A 50 -8.04 -19.28 -18.72
C ARG A 50 -8.10 -18.92 -17.23
N LEU A 51 -9.12 -19.38 -16.51
CA LEU A 51 -9.24 -19.12 -15.06
C LEU A 51 -8.15 -19.84 -14.25
N LYS A 52 -7.75 -21.04 -14.66
CA LYS A 52 -6.66 -21.78 -14.04
C LYS A 52 -5.32 -21.17 -14.40
N GLU A 53 -5.14 -20.72 -15.64
CA GLU A 53 -3.96 -19.98 -16.10
C GLU A 53 -3.70 -18.74 -15.21
N ILE A 54 -4.70 -17.89 -15.04
CA ILE A 54 -4.58 -16.68 -14.20
C ILE A 54 -4.24 -17.05 -12.75
N ARG A 55 -4.97 -18.02 -12.18
CA ARG A 55 -4.85 -18.37 -10.76
C ARG A 55 -3.54 -19.07 -10.40
N PHE A 56 -3.02 -19.91 -11.30
CA PHE A 56 -1.90 -20.80 -11.00
C PHE A 56 -0.60 -20.44 -11.71
N VAL A 57 -0.63 -19.55 -12.70
CA VAL A 57 0.56 -19.09 -13.42
C VAL A 57 0.78 -17.61 -13.15
N ILE A 58 -0.13 -16.76 -13.63
CA ILE A 58 0.06 -15.30 -13.63
C ILE A 58 0.11 -14.73 -12.21
N ILE A 59 -0.86 -15.07 -11.36
CA ILE A 59 -0.91 -14.55 -9.98
C ILE A 59 0.31 -15.00 -9.16
N PRO A 60 0.69 -16.30 -9.13
CA PRO A 60 1.88 -16.74 -8.41
C PRO A 60 3.19 -16.11 -8.91
N GLU A 61 3.35 -15.97 -10.22
CA GLU A 61 4.56 -15.38 -10.81
C GLU A 61 4.70 -13.89 -10.47
N SER A 62 3.60 -13.15 -10.52
CA SER A 62 3.57 -11.72 -10.15
C SER A 62 3.48 -11.46 -8.64
N MET A 63 3.36 -12.50 -7.81
CA MET A 63 3.03 -12.38 -6.38
C MET A 63 4.03 -11.50 -5.61
N ASN A 64 5.32 -11.64 -5.92
CA ASN A 64 6.38 -10.88 -5.26
C ASN A 64 6.22 -9.37 -5.52
N HIS A 65 5.88 -9.00 -6.76
CA HIS A 65 5.61 -7.61 -7.13
C HIS A 65 4.32 -7.09 -6.48
N ILE A 66 3.24 -7.88 -6.50
CA ILE A 66 1.97 -7.53 -5.87
C ILE A 66 2.16 -7.24 -4.37
N LEU A 67 2.81 -8.16 -3.66
CA LEU A 67 3.04 -8.03 -2.22
C LEU A 67 3.95 -6.84 -1.91
N SER A 68 5.03 -6.67 -2.66
CA SER A 68 5.94 -5.53 -2.48
C SER A 68 5.21 -4.21 -2.63
N GLN A 69 4.38 -4.07 -3.67
CA GLN A 69 3.64 -2.85 -3.91
C GLN A 69 2.51 -2.61 -2.90
N LEU A 70 1.87 -3.67 -2.43
CA LEU A 70 0.87 -3.59 -1.37
C LEU A 70 1.48 -3.07 -0.06
N PHE A 71 2.63 -3.62 0.35
CA PHE A 71 3.32 -3.18 1.57
C PHE A 71 3.83 -1.75 1.46
N PHE A 72 4.40 -1.38 0.31
CA PHE A 72 4.78 -0.01 0.03
C PHE A 72 3.59 0.95 0.13
N MET A 73 2.45 0.60 -0.47
CA MET A 73 1.26 1.45 -0.44
C MET A 73 0.66 1.53 0.97
N PHE A 74 0.74 0.45 1.76
CA PHE A 74 0.33 0.44 3.16
C PHE A 74 1.19 1.41 3.99
N GLU A 75 2.51 1.31 3.90
CA GLU A 75 3.45 2.24 4.55
C GLU A 75 3.18 3.69 4.15
N TYR A 76 3.04 3.94 2.84
CA TYR A 76 2.72 5.24 2.30
C TYR A 76 1.41 5.79 2.88
N ASN A 77 0.37 4.97 3.01
CA ASN A 77 -0.92 5.37 3.57
C ASN A 77 -0.83 5.71 5.05
N VAL A 78 -0.03 4.98 5.83
CA VAL A 78 0.22 5.30 7.25
C VAL A 78 0.87 6.69 7.37
N ARG A 79 1.95 6.94 6.60
CA ARG A 79 2.64 8.24 6.59
C ARG A 79 1.73 9.36 6.10
N SER A 80 1.02 9.13 5.00
CA SER A 80 0.11 10.10 4.39
C SER A 80 -1.05 10.44 5.33
N SER A 81 -1.55 9.49 6.13
CA SER A 81 -2.61 9.75 7.11
C SER A 81 -2.16 10.69 8.25
N ALA A 82 -0.87 10.66 8.61
CA ALA A 82 -0.31 11.58 9.59
C ALA A 82 -0.27 13.03 9.05
N ILE A 83 0.06 13.20 7.76
CA ILE A 83 0.11 14.52 7.11
C ILE A 83 -1.32 15.03 6.82
N LEU A 84 -2.15 14.20 6.19
CA LEU A 84 -3.51 14.57 5.81
C LEU A 84 -4.41 14.79 7.03
N GLY A 85 -4.11 14.18 8.18
CA GLY A 85 -4.85 14.42 9.41
C GLY A 85 -4.82 15.88 9.88
N PHE A 86 -3.78 16.65 9.53
CA PHE A 86 -3.73 18.09 9.83
C PHE A 86 -4.76 18.92 9.06
N VAL A 87 -5.13 18.50 7.86
CA VAL A 87 -6.17 19.16 7.04
C VAL A 87 -7.56 18.59 7.29
N GLY A 88 -7.74 17.82 8.36
CA GLY A 88 -9.04 17.28 8.77
C GLY A 88 -9.43 15.99 8.06
N ALA A 89 -8.52 15.33 7.32
CA ALA A 89 -8.76 14.06 6.64
C ALA A 89 -8.89 12.84 7.59
N GLY A 90 -8.76 13.05 8.90
CA GLY A 90 -8.78 11.97 9.91
C GLY A 90 -7.42 11.30 10.09
N GLY A 91 -7.41 10.17 10.80
CA GLY A 91 -6.19 9.39 11.06
C GLY A 91 -5.34 9.95 12.21
N ILE A 92 -4.07 9.52 12.29
CA ILE A 92 -3.19 9.84 13.42
C ILE A 92 -2.90 11.35 13.49
N GLY A 93 -2.76 12.01 12.34
CA GLY A 93 -2.52 13.45 12.25
C GLY A 93 -3.64 14.30 12.84
N PHE A 94 -4.88 13.81 12.82
CA PHE A 94 -6.02 14.50 13.41
C PHE A 94 -5.85 14.64 14.94
N TYR A 95 -5.42 13.58 15.61
CA TYR A 95 -5.13 13.60 17.05
C TYR A 95 -3.93 14.48 17.37
N MET A 96 -2.88 14.44 16.54
CA MET A 96 -1.72 15.33 16.68
C MET A 96 -2.13 16.80 16.59
N MET A 97 -2.97 17.15 15.63
CA MET A 97 -3.52 18.50 15.48
C MET A 97 -4.35 18.91 16.70
N ASN A 98 -5.16 18.00 17.24
CA ASN A 98 -5.91 18.25 18.47
C ASN A 98 -4.99 18.51 19.69
N TYR A 99 -3.90 17.74 19.84
CA TYR A 99 -2.91 17.98 20.90
C TYR A 99 -2.20 19.32 20.77
N ILE A 100 -1.92 19.78 19.54
CA ILE A 100 -1.37 21.12 19.30
C ILE A 100 -2.38 22.19 19.75
N GLN A 101 -3.65 22.07 19.35
CA GLN A 101 -4.70 23.03 19.71
C GLN A 101 -4.97 23.08 21.22
N LEU A 102 -4.80 21.96 21.91
CA LEU A 102 -4.97 21.87 23.37
C LEU A 102 -3.68 22.15 24.16
N PHE A 103 -2.60 22.58 23.50
CA PHE A 103 -1.28 22.80 24.12
C PHE A 103 -0.72 21.56 24.86
N GLN A 104 -1.12 20.36 24.45
CA GLN A 104 -0.73 19.07 25.05
C GLN A 104 0.55 18.52 24.42
N TYR A 105 1.66 19.26 24.51
CA TYR A 105 2.91 18.91 23.85
C TYR A 105 3.48 17.55 24.26
N GLN A 106 3.29 17.12 25.51
CA GLN A 106 3.71 15.79 25.96
C GLN A 106 3.02 14.65 25.17
N ARG A 107 1.72 14.80 24.89
CA ARG A 107 0.94 13.82 24.11
C ARG A 107 1.30 13.89 22.64
N LEU A 108 1.54 15.09 22.11
CA LEU A 108 2.03 15.30 20.75
C LEU A 108 3.35 14.56 20.51
N THR A 109 4.36 14.79 21.35
CA THR A 109 5.67 14.14 21.21
C THR A 109 5.55 12.63 21.30
N THR A 110 4.72 12.12 22.22
CA THR A 110 4.44 10.67 22.33
C THR A 110 3.83 10.11 21.05
N ALA A 111 2.84 10.79 20.48
CA ALA A 111 2.20 10.36 19.23
C ALA A 111 3.18 10.37 18.05
N ILE A 112 4.07 11.37 17.97
CA ILE A 112 5.11 11.46 16.92
C ILE A 112 6.07 10.28 17.04
N LEU A 113 6.59 10.01 18.23
CA LEU A 113 7.52 8.89 18.47
C LEU A 113 6.87 7.54 18.17
N LEU A 114 5.60 7.35 18.56
CA LEU A 114 4.87 6.12 18.29
C LEU A 114 4.65 5.91 16.78
N THR A 115 4.28 6.97 16.07
CA THR A 115 4.12 6.92 14.60
C THR A 115 5.43 6.59 13.92
N LEU A 116 6.54 7.23 14.36
CA LEU A 116 7.87 6.94 13.86
C LEU A 116 8.25 5.48 14.10
N ALA A 117 8.02 4.95 15.30
CA ALA A 117 8.32 3.55 15.62
C ALA A 117 7.52 2.58 14.73
N VAL A 118 6.23 2.84 14.50
CA VAL A 118 5.39 2.02 13.62
C VAL A 118 5.91 2.05 12.18
N VAL A 119 6.23 3.23 11.65
CA VAL A 119 6.79 3.36 10.29
C VAL A 119 8.11 2.59 10.18
N LEU A 120 9.03 2.74 11.13
CA LEU A 120 10.30 2.01 11.12
C LEU A 120 10.12 0.49 11.19
N ILE A 121 9.14 0.00 11.97
CA ILE A 121 8.82 -1.43 12.02
C ILE A 121 8.29 -1.92 10.68
N ILE A 122 7.39 -1.15 10.04
CA ILE A 122 6.86 -1.50 8.71
C ILE A 122 8.00 -1.50 7.68
N ASP A 123 8.85 -0.46 7.65
CA ASP A 123 9.98 -0.37 6.72
C ASP A 123 10.93 -1.56 6.89
N PHE A 124 11.21 -1.95 8.13
CA PHE A 124 12.05 -3.10 8.44
C PHE A 124 11.44 -4.42 7.97
N ILE A 125 10.13 -4.62 8.19
CA ILE A 125 9.41 -5.81 7.74
C ILE A 125 9.38 -5.84 6.20
N SER A 126 9.04 -4.72 5.56
CA SER A 126 9.01 -4.56 4.11
C SER A 126 10.38 -4.87 3.49
N ALA A 127 11.47 -4.39 4.09
CA ALA A 127 12.82 -4.70 3.64
C ALA A 127 13.15 -6.19 3.76
N ARG A 128 12.80 -6.82 4.88
CA ARG A 128 13.04 -8.26 5.09
C ARG A 128 12.23 -9.15 4.16
N ILE A 129 10.99 -8.77 3.87
CA ILE A 129 10.13 -9.45 2.90
C ILE A 129 10.78 -9.34 1.51
N ARG A 130 11.18 -8.13 1.11
CA ARG A 130 11.82 -7.87 -0.18
C ARG A 130 13.11 -8.68 -0.36
N ASP A 131 13.98 -8.71 0.65
CA ASP A 131 15.26 -9.43 0.56
C ASP A 131 15.05 -10.94 0.39
N LYS A 132 14.01 -11.50 1.01
CA LYS A 132 13.68 -12.93 0.90
C LYS A 132 13.11 -13.32 -0.47
N PHE A 133 12.54 -12.37 -1.22
CA PHE A 133 11.97 -12.61 -2.54
C PHE A 133 12.89 -12.18 -3.70
N LEU A 134 13.83 -11.25 -3.50
CA LEU A 134 14.77 -10.80 -4.54
C LEU A 134 16.05 -11.65 -4.66
N THR A 135 16.41 -12.47 -3.66
CA THR A 135 17.64 -13.29 -3.70
C THR A 135 17.50 -14.64 -4.41
N GLN A 136 16.39 -14.93 -5.10
CA GLN A 136 16.20 -16.18 -5.87
C GLN A 136 16.16 -16.01 -7.40
N MET A 137 16.89 -15.04 -7.95
CA MET A 137 17.15 -14.98 -9.39
C MET A 137 18.67 -15.07 -9.64
N PRO A 138 19.26 -16.28 -9.61
CA PRO A 138 20.44 -16.54 -10.43
C PRO A 138 19.99 -16.64 -11.90
N TYR A 139 20.74 -15.93 -12.77
CA TYR A 139 20.58 -15.80 -14.22
C TYR A 139 19.98 -16.99 -14.96
#